data_AF-A0A0S8DBZ5-F1
#
_entry.id   AF-A0A0S8DBZ5-F1
#
_cell.length_a   1.000
_cell.length_b   1.000
_cell.length_c   1.000
_cell.angle_alpha   90.00
_cell.angle_beta   90.00
_cell.angle_gamma   90.00
#
_symmetry.space_group_name_H-M   'P 1'
#
loop_
_entity.id
_entity.type
_entity.pdbx_description
1 polymer ?
#
loop_
_entity_poly.entity_id
_entity_poly.type
_entity_poly.pdbx_seq_one_letter_code
_entity_poly.pdbx_strand_id
1 'polypeptide(L)' 'MRKKEIKTIPYQKALINMEKKLSKSFKNLSRDMLKSSEIKIIQKDVHELMILLGEANYLAKECKKIKKIK' A
#
# COMPACT_ATOMS: atom_id res chain seq x y z
N MET A 1 28.01 22.00 -5.73
CA MET A 1 27.17 21.37 -6.77
C MET A 1 26.01 20.60 -6.13
N ARG A 2 24.78 20.95 -6.52
CA ARG A 2 23.48 20.24 -6.53
C ARG A 2 23.00 19.42 -5.30
N LYS A 3 22.08 20.06 -4.57
CA LYS A 3 20.99 19.48 -3.76
C LYS A 3 20.20 18.42 -4.55
N LYS A 4 20.22 17.15 -4.13
CA LYS A 4 19.37 16.06 -4.69
C LYS A 4 18.77 15.13 -3.63
N GLU A 5 18.61 15.56 -2.39
CA GLU A 5 18.07 14.70 -1.33
C GLU A 5 16.54 14.73 -1.16
N ILE A 6 15.83 15.58 -1.91
CA ILE A 6 14.47 16.00 -1.50
C ILE A 6 13.34 15.08 -2.00
N LYS A 7 13.57 14.17 -2.95
CA LYS A 7 12.48 13.34 -3.54
C LYS A 7 12.35 11.92 -2.97
N THR A 8 13.37 11.37 -2.31
CA THR A 8 13.35 9.97 -1.85
C THR A 8 12.51 9.76 -0.60
N ILE A 9 12.59 10.72 0.33
CA ILE A 9 11.89 10.72 1.62
C ILE A 9 10.35 10.68 1.48
N PRO A 10 9.71 11.48 0.59
CA PRO A 10 8.25 11.48 0.48
C PRO A 10 7.68 10.16 -0.06
N TYR A 11 8.30 9.52 -1.07
CA TYR A 11 7.82 8.23 -1.58
C TYR A 11 8.01 7.08 -0.58
N GLN A 12 9.14 7.06 0.15
CA GLN A 12 9.37 6.07 1.20
C GLN A 12 8.36 6.21 2.34
N LYS A 13 8.10 7.45 2.80
CA LYS A 13 7.09 7.71 3.83
C LYS A 13 5.69 7.36 3.36
N ALA A 14 5.35 7.66 2.10
CA ALA A 14 4.09 7.27 1.49
C ALA A 14 3.93 5.75 1.42
N LEU A 15 4.98 5.02 1.02
CA LEU A 15 4.98 3.57 0.97
C LEU A 15 4.75 2.95 2.36
N ILE A 16 5.47 3.41 3.39
CA ILE A 16 5.28 2.92 4.77
C ILE A 16 3.85 3.16 5.26
N ASN A 17 3.29 4.34 4.98
CA ASN A 17 1.90 4.63 5.34
C ASN A 17 0.92 3.73 4.58
N MET A 18 1.24 3.40 3.34
CA MET A 18 0.41 2.51 2.52
C MET A 18 0.45 1.06 3.00
N GLU A 19 1.63 0.56 3.36
CA GLU A 19 1.80 -0.76 3.97
C GLU A 19 1.00 -0.90 5.27
N LYS A 20 0.96 0.16 6.11
CA LYS A 20 0.11 0.19 7.32
C LYS A 20 -1.37 0.11 6.99
N LYS A 21 -1.84 0.86 5.99
CA LYS A 21 -3.24 0.80 5.54
C LYS A 21 -3.60 -0.58 5.01
N LEU A 22 -2.73 -1.15 4.17
CA LEU A 22 -2.92 -2.46 3.56
C LEU A 22 -2.97 -3.57 4.63
N SER A 23 -2.09 -3.52 5.62
CA SER A 23 -2.12 -4.43 6.78
C SER A 23 -3.42 -4.31 7.58
N LYS A 24 -3.92 -3.09 7.80
CA LYS A 24 -5.18 -2.85 8.50
C LYS A 24 -6.38 -3.39 7.72
N SER A 25 -6.49 -3.07 6.42
CA SER A 25 -7.58 -3.57 5.57
C SER A 25 -7.55 -5.09 5.44
N PHE A 26 -6.37 -5.70 5.35
CA PHE A 26 -6.23 -7.16 5.32
C PHE A 26 -6.73 -7.81 6.62
N LYS A 27 -6.38 -7.24 7.78
CA LYS A 27 -6.88 -7.74 9.08
C LYS A 27 -8.40 -7.64 9.20
N ASN A 28 -9.00 -6.56 8.71
CA ASN A 28 -10.45 -6.40 8.71
C ASN A 28 -11.12 -7.45 7.83
N LEU A 29 -10.68 -7.59 6.58
CA LEU A 29 -11.18 -8.62 5.66
C LEU A 29 -11.07 -10.02 6.26
N SER A 30 -9.92 -10.34 6.87
CA SER A 30 -9.70 -11.64 7.51
C SER A 30 -10.68 -11.88 8.66
N ARG A 31 -10.96 -10.85 9.46
CA ARG A 31 -11.92 -10.91 10.57
C ARG A 31 -13.35 -11.09 10.06
N ASP A 32 -13.70 -10.40 8.99
CA ASP A 32 -15.05 -10.43 8.44
C ASP A 32 -15.35 -11.74 7.70
N MET A 33 -14.34 -12.34 7.06
CA MET A 33 -14.41 -13.72 6.55
C MET A 33 -14.62 -14.75 7.67
N LEU A 34 -13.98 -14.58 8.84
CA LEU A 34 -14.17 -15.48 10.00
C LEU A 34 -15.54 -15.34 10.65
N LYS A 35 -16.20 -14.18 10.53
CA LYS A 35 -17.51 -13.90 11.11
C LYS A 35 -18.69 -14.28 10.20
N SER A 36 -18.43 -14.92 9.06
CA SER A 36 -19.45 -15.22 8.05
C SER A 36 -20.21 -13.96 7.59
N SER A 37 -19.49 -12.84 7.45
CA SER A 37 -20.08 -11.58 6.97
C SER A 37 -20.66 -11.76 5.56
N GLU A 38 -21.62 -10.91 5.18
CA GLU A 38 -22.27 -11.01 3.87
C GLU A 38 -21.24 -11.00 2.73
N ILE A 39 -21.41 -11.90 1.76
CA ILE A 39 -20.49 -12.07 0.62
C ILE A 39 -20.24 -10.75 -0.12
N LYS A 40 -21.24 -9.87 -0.20
CA LYS A 40 -21.13 -8.53 -0.82
C LYS A 40 -20.12 -7.63 -0.12
N ILE A 41 -20.05 -7.70 1.22
CA ILE A 41 -19.10 -6.93 2.03
C ILE A 41 -17.69 -7.44 1.77
N ILE A 42 -17.50 -8.76 1.83
CA ILE A 42 -16.21 -9.43 1.56
C ILE A 42 -15.70 -9.07 0.16
N GLN A 43 -16.55 -9.11 -0.87
CA GLN A 43 -16.17 -8.75 -2.24
C GLN A 43 -15.72 -7.29 -2.36
N LYS A 44 -16.43 -6.36 -1.70
CA LYS A 44 -16.06 -4.95 -1.68
C LYS A 44 -14.70 -4.75 -1.01
N ASP A 45 -14.47 -5.38 0.13
CA ASP A 45 -13.23 -5.27 0.90
C ASP A 45 -12.04 -5.89 0.15
N VAL A 46 -12.25 -7.01 -0.56
CA VAL A 46 -11.25 -7.59 -1.47
C VAL A 46 -10.89 -6.61 -2.59
N HIS A 47 -11.89 -5.96 -3.21
CA HIS A 47 -11.64 -4.99 -4.28
C HIS A 47 -10.84 -3.79 -3.78
N GLU A 48 -11.20 -3.24 -2.62
CA GLU A 48 -10.45 -2.17 -1.97
C GLU A 48 -9.01 -2.60 -1.69
N LEU A 49 -8.81 -3.82 -1.17
CA LEU A 49 -7.48 -4.36 -0.91
C LEU A 49 -6.63 -4.42 -2.19
N MET A 50 -7.21 -4.84 -3.31
CA MET A 50 -6.52 -4.91 -4.60
C MET A 50 -6.06 -3.54 -5.09
N ILE A 51 -6.89 -2.50 -4.93
CA ILE A 51 -6.54 -1.11 -5.29
C ILE A 51 -5.34 -0.65 -4.45
N LEU A 52 -5.42 -0.84 -3.12
CA LEU A 52 -4.34 -0.46 -2.20
C LEU A 52 -3.01 -1.17 -2.56
N LEU A 53 -3.10 -2.43 -2.99
CA LEU A 53 -1.94 -3.24 -3.39
C LEU A 53 -1.31 -2.72 -4.70
N GLY A 54 -2.13 -2.27 -5.65
CA GLY A 54 -1.67 -1.62 -6.87
C GLY A 54 -0.90 -0.32 -6.58
N GLU A 55 -1.45 0.53 -5.72
CA GLU A 55 -0.82 1.79 -5.31
C GLU A 55 0.48 1.56 -4.53
N ALA A 56 0.50 0.61 -3.59
CA ALA A 56 1.71 0.24 -2.86
C ALA A 56 2.81 -0.29 -3.80
N ASN A 57 2.44 -1.12 -4.79
CA ASN A 57 3.38 -1.62 -5.80
C ASN A 57 3.95 -0.49 -6.68
N TYR A 58 3.13 0.49 -7.06
CA TYR A 58 3.61 1.67 -7.77
C TYR A 58 4.64 2.45 -6.94
N LEU A 59 4.31 2.77 -5.68
CA LEU A 59 5.22 3.48 -4.77
C LEU A 59 6.53 2.71 -4.54
N ALA A 60 6.47 1.38 -4.40
CA ALA A 60 7.65 0.54 -4.26
C ALA A 60 8.54 0.57 -5.51
N LYS A 61 7.95 0.57 -6.72
CA LYS A 61 8.69 0.73 -7.98
C LYS A 61 9.37 2.09 -8.06
N GLU A 62 8.68 3.17 -7.70
CA GLU A 62 9.26 4.52 -7.68
C GLU A 62 10.41 4.63 -6.67
N CYS A 63 10.26 4.09 -5.46
CA CYS A 63 11.35 3.99 -4.48
C CYS A 63 12.57 3.23 -5.02
N LYS A 64 12.36 2.12 -5.73
CA LYS A 64 13.45 1.34 -6.36
C LYS A 64 14.15 2.12 -7.48
N LYS A 65 13.42 2.86 -8.31
CA LYS A 65 14.00 3.71 -9.37
C LYS A 65 14.93 4.77 -8.76
N ILE A 66 14.50 5.42 -7.68
CA ILE A 66 15.33 6.43 -7.00
C ILE A 66 16.60 5.78 -6.41
N LYS A 67 16.50 4.57 -5.85
CA LYS A 67 17.65 3.85 -5.28
C LYS A 67 18.71 3.46 -6.33
N LYS A 68 18.32 3.21 -7.59
CA LYS A 68 19.25 2.91 -8.70
C LYS A 68 20.01 4.13 -9.24
N ILE A 69 19.56 5.35 -8.91
CA ILE A 69 20.17 6.61 -9.37
C ILE A 69 21.21 7.14 -8.35
N LYS A 70 21.24 6.58 -7.14
CA LYS A 70 22.28 6.82 -6.13
C LYS A 70 23.48 5.92 -6.38
#